data_AF-A0A089MXD1-F1
#
_entry.id   AF-A0A089MXD1-F1
#
_cell.length_a   1.000
_cell.length_b   1.000
_cell.length_c   1.000
_cell.angle_alpha   90.00
_cell.angle_beta   90.00
_cell.angle_gamma   90.00
#
_symmetry.space_group_name_H-M   'P 1'
#
loop_
_entity.id
_entity.type
_entity.pdbx_description
1 polymer ?
#
loop_
_entity_poly.entity_id
_entity_poly.type
_entity_poly.pdbx_seq_one_letter_code
_entity_poly.pdbx_strand_id
1 'polypeptide(L)'
;MDDINTLIQKLEWDTPVEEKENAIKKLQFVNDDELPLLLQPLTKGHWDGAAEVIINLGYPRVESILPGLLIWIQDLNWPGAHQISDLLREIGDPLIPYIKDAFIQYSDDQEWIGWIFELIVDQWNTKQITQIQNELIQLSKGRANDLKALRTLLVHRICPKEAIKLIIQEKKKKISLEILELEQSNPGMDCEELQREFSEVIFKPECSRVYYKQNEGRFSLCNHKSNLQHYLSGIEDLAREVSDFV
;
A
#
# COMPACT_ATOMS: atom_id res chain seq x y z
N MET A 1 16.65 34.94 -10.69
CA MET A 1 15.79 33.85 -10.18
C MET A 1 16.44 33.39 -8.90
N ASP A 2 15.68 33.32 -7.81
CA ASP A 2 16.24 32.77 -6.57
C ASP A 2 16.64 31.32 -6.83
N ASP A 3 17.75 30.88 -6.24
CA ASP A 3 18.20 29.49 -6.33
C ASP A 3 17.09 28.55 -5.82
N ILE A 4 16.82 27.46 -6.55
CA ILE A 4 15.71 26.56 -6.24
C ILE A 4 15.83 25.97 -4.83
N ASN A 5 17.04 25.64 -4.37
CA ASN A 5 17.22 25.08 -3.04
C ASN A 5 16.84 26.09 -1.96
N THR A 6 17.09 27.39 -2.20
CA THR A 6 16.65 28.47 -1.30
C THR A 6 15.13 28.59 -1.26
N LEU A 7 14.44 28.34 -2.38
CA LEU A 7 12.98 28.32 -2.41
C LEU A 7 12.42 27.07 -1.72
N ILE A 8 13.04 25.91 -1.91
CA ILE A 8 12.64 24.65 -1.26
C ILE A 8 12.77 24.75 0.26
N GLN A 9 13.82 25.38 0.80
CA GLN A 9 13.97 25.60 2.25
C GLN A 9 12.79 26.36 2.86
N LYS A 10 12.13 27.24 2.08
CA LYS A 10 10.97 28.02 2.53
C LYS A 10 9.65 27.25 2.53
N LEU A 11 9.68 25.96 2.17
CA LEU A 11 8.50 25.10 2.21
C LEU A 11 8.26 24.50 3.59
N GLU A 12 9.21 24.65 4.52
CA GLU A 12 9.10 24.13 5.88
C GLU A 12 7.86 24.68 6.60
N TRP A 13 7.20 23.84 7.40
CA TRP A 13 5.95 24.14 8.11
C TRP A 13 5.96 25.37 9.04
N ASP A 14 7.13 25.81 9.49
CA ASP A 14 7.34 26.93 10.42
C ASP A 14 7.81 28.20 9.70
N THR A 15 8.02 28.13 8.38
CA THR A 15 8.29 29.30 7.55
C THR A 15 7.08 30.24 7.61
N PRO A 16 7.27 31.57 7.78
CA PRO A 16 6.19 32.53 7.74
C PRO A 16 5.32 32.36 6.50
N VAL A 17 3.99 32.38 6.67
CA VAL A 17 3.01 32.07 5.61
C VAL A 17 3.29 32.86 4.32
N GLU A 18 3.55 34.16 4.42
CA GLU A 18 3.84 35.03 3.27
C GLU A 18 5.12 34.59 2.52
N GLU A 19 6.15 34.16 3.24
CA GLU A 19 7.39 33.67 2.65
C GLU A 19 7.19 32.32 1.96
N LYS A 20 6.47 31.40 2.59
CA LYS A 20 6.10 30.09 2.02
C LYS A 20 5.26 30.26 0.75
N GLU A 21 4.23 31.10 0.79
CA GLU A 21 3.39 31.41 -0.38
C GLU A 21 4.19 32.03 -1.53
N ASN A 22 5.13 32.94 -1.24
CA ASN A 22 5.99 33.53 -2.26
C ASN A 22 6.92 32.47 -2.87
N ALA A 23 7.47 31.56 -2.05
CA ALA A 23 8.28 30.46 -2.53
C ALA A 23 7.49 29.53 -3.44
N ILE A 24 6.28 29.13 -3.05
CA ILE A 24 5.37 28.30 -3.85
C ILE A 24 5.08 28.96 -5.21
N LYS A 25 4.73 30.26 -5.22
CA LYS A 25 4.48 31.02 -6.47
C LYS A 25 5.69 31.03 -7.39
N LYS A 26 6.90 31.15 -6.86
CA LYS A 26 8.14 31.12 -7.67
C LYS A 26 8.45 29.73 -8.20
N LEU A 27 8.22 28.69 -7.39
CA LEU A 27 8.44 27.30 -7.76
C LEU A 27 7.48 26.80 -8.86
N GLN A 28 6.35 27.47 -9.09
CA GLN A 28 5.49 27.20 -10.26
C GLN A 28 6.20 27.39 -11.61
N PHE A 29 7.32 28.11 -11.64
CA PHE A 29 8.10 28.40 -12.84
C PHE A 29 9.45 27.64 -12.88
N VAL A 30 9.62 26.63 -12.04
CA VAL A 30 10.79 25.74 -12.03
C VAL A 30 10.97 25.05 -13.39
N ASN A 31 12.22 24.73 -13.76
CA ASN A 31 12.50 23.99 -15.00
C ASN A 31 12.19 22.48 -14.85
N ASP A 32 11.97 21.80 -15.97
CA ASP A 32 11.59 20.38 -16.02
C ASP A 32 12.64 19.47 -15.39
N ASP A 33 13.92 19.79 -15.58
CA ASP A 33 15.07 19.06 -15.06
C ASP A 33 15.24 19.23 -13.53
N GLU A 34 14.62 20.25 -12.96
CA GLU A 34 14.64 20.54 -11.52
C GLU A 34 13.42 19.98 -10.78
N LEU A 35 12.38 19.53 -11.48
CA LEU A 35 11.19 18.90 -10.87
C LEU A 35 11.50 17.76 -9.89
N PRO A 36 12.47 16.86 -10.14
CA PRO A 36 12.80 15.81 -9.19
C PRO A 36 13.22 16.33 -7.81
N LEU A 37 13.70 17.58 -7.70
CA LEU A 37 14.07 18.19 -6.42
C LEU A 37 12.87 18.46 -5.52
N LEU A 38 11.65 18.44 -6.05
CA LEU A 38 10.41 18.59 -5.28
C LEU A 38 9.89 17.26 -4.71
N LEU A 39 10.51 16.12 -5.06
CA LEU A 39 10.10 14.80 -4.56
C LEU A 39 10.63 14.58 -3.14
N GLN A 40 9.76 14.79 -2.14
CA GLN A 40 10.07 14.59 -0.72
C GLN A 40 11.36 15.31 -0.28
N PRO A 41 11.48 16.64 -0.51
CA PRO A 41 12.72 17.36 -0.30
C PRO A 41 13.09 17.43 1.18
N LEU A 42 14.40 17.49 1.45
CA LEU A 42 14.96 17.78 2.77
C LEU A 42 14.40 16.89 3.89
N THR A 43 13.48 17.41 4.70
CA THR A 43 12.86 16.71 5.84
C THR A 43 11.34 16.65 5.67
N LYS A 44 10.67 15.78 6.44
CA LYS A 44 9.20 15.68 6.45
C LYS A 44 8.49 17.02 6.66
N GLY A 45 9.12 17.98 7.34
CA GLY A 45 8.57 19.32 7.55
C GLY A 45 8.42 20.15 6.27
N HIS A 46 9.02 19.73 5.15
CA HIS A 46 8.97 20.41 3.85
C HIS A 46 8.03 19.74 2.84
N TRP A 47 7.62 18.49 3.12
CA TRP A 47 6.93 17.66 2.14
C TRP A 47 5.51 18.15 1.85
N ASP A 48 4.80 18.70 2.84
CA ASP A 48 3.48 19.29 2.64
C ASP A 48 3.51 20.47 1.65
N GLY A 49 4.48 21.38 1.82
CA GLY A 49 4.68 22.52 0.92
C GLY A 49 5.15 22.08 -0.46
N ALA A 50 6.00 21.06 -0.55
CA ALA A 50 6.43 20.49 -1.82
C ALA A 50 5.26 19.82 -2.56
N ALA A 51 4.40 19.09 -1.86
CA ALA A 51 3.18 18.53 -2.42
C ALA A 51 2.26 19.61 -2.97
N GLU A 52 2.10 20.73 -2.24
CA GLU A 52 1.32 21.88 -2.72
C GLU A 52 1.88 22.47 -4.03
N VAL A 53 3.20 22.61 -4.14
CA VAL A 53 3.86 23.02 -5.40
C VAL A 53 3.55 22.04 -6.52
N ILE A 54 3.70 20.73 -6.28
CA ILE A 54 3.46 19.67 -7.28
C ILE A 54 2.01 19.68 -7.76
N ILE A 55 1.05 19.85 -6.86
CA ILE A 55 -0.37 19.92 -7.20
C ILE A 55 -0.67 21.16 -8.04
N ASN A 56 -0.07 22.31 -7.69
CA ASN A 56 -0.22 23.53 -8.44
C ASN A 56 0.42 23.46 -9.84
N LEU A 57 1.52 22.70 -10.01
CA LEU A 57 2.10 22.40 -11.31
C LEU A 57 1.16 21.54 -12.16
N GLY A 58 0.57 20.51 -11.54
CA GLY A 58 -0.44 19.64 -12.15
C GLY A 58 0.06 18.80 -13.33
N TYR A 59 -0.83 17.99 -13.90
CA TYR A 59 -0.55 17.28 -15.16
C TYR A 59 -0.89 18.18 -16.36
N PRO A 60 -0.08 18.21 -17.45
CA PRO A 60 1.04 17.32 -17.77
C PRO A 60 2.41 17.75 -17.22
N ARG A 61 2.50 18.87 -16.49
CA ARG A 61 3.77 19.43 -16.02
C ARG A 61 4.60 18.44 -15.19
N VAL A 62 3.93 17.61 -14.38
CA VAL A 62 4.56 16.62 -13.48
C VAL A 62 4.76 15.24 -14.12
N GLU A 63 4.52 15.08 -15.43
CA GLU A 63 4.59 13.77 -16.11
C GLU A 63 5.94 13.06 -15.92
N SER A 64 7.04 13.81 -15.99
CA SER A 64 8.39 13.25 -15.86
C SER A 64 8.72 12.72 -14.46
N ILE A 65 7.95 13.12 -13.44
CA ILE A 65 8.19 12.74 -12.03
C ILE A 65 7.12 11.79 -11.47
N LEU A 66 6.18 11.31 -12.28
CA LEU A 66 5.13 10.36 -11.86
C LEU A 66 5.66 9.12 -11.10
N PRO A 67 6.78 8.48 -11.51
CA PRO A 67 7.37 7.39 -10.71
C PRO A 67 7.69 7.81 -9.27
N GLY A 68 8.23 9.02 -9.10
CA GLY A 68 8.56 9.57 -7.80
C GLY A 68 7.31 9.92 -6.98
N LEU A 69 6.25 10.41 -7.63
CA LEU A 69 4.98 10.69 -6.96
C LEU A 69 4.32 9.42 -6.42
N LEU A 70 4.44 8.28 -7.12
CA LEU A 70 3.94 7.00 -6.62
C LEU A 70 4.65 6.52 -5.35
N ILE A 71 5.87 6.99 -5.05
CA ILE A 71 6.54 6.68 -3.79
C ILE A 71 5.81 7.32 -2.60
N TRP A 72 5.18 8.48 -2.78
CA TRP A 72 4.48 9.18 -1.69
C TRP A 72 3.34 8.38 -1.09
N ILE A 73 2.77 7.43 -1.84
CA ILE A 73 1.66 6.58 -1.38
C ILE A 73 2.14 5.27 -0.72
N GLN A 74 3.45 5.10 -0.46
CA GLN A 74 3.96 4.00 0.36
C GLN A 74 3.46 4.11 1.82
N ASP A 75 3.38 5.32 2.35
CA ASP A 75 2.93 5.59 3.72
C ASP A 75 2.08 6.86 3.75
N LEU A 76 0.78 6.69 3.94
CA LEU A 76 -0.18 7.79 3.98
C LEU A 76 -0.01 8.74 5.18
N ASN A 77 0.81 8.38 6.18
CA ASN A 77 1.17 9.28 7.26
C ASN A 77 2.23 10.32 6.85
N TRP A 78 2.81 10.20 5.65
CA TRP A 78 3.75 11.18 5.15
C TRP A 78 3.04 12.51 4.82
N PRO A 79 3.58 13.66 5.26
CA PRO A 79 2.98 14.96 4.95
C PRO A 79 2.86 15.14 3.45
N GLY A 80 1.66 15.48 2.95
CA GLY A 80 1.40 15.63 1.52
C GLY A 80 0.97 14.35 0.78
N ALA A 81 1.11 13.16 1.37
CA ALA A 81 0.82 11.89 0.69
C ALA A 81 -0.64 11.78 0.22
N HIS A 82 -1.61 12.20 1.06
CA HIS A 82 -3.01 12.22 0.68
C HIS A 82 -3.27 13.15 -0.51
N GLN A 83 -2.73 14.37 -0.50
CA GLN A 83 -2.94 15.30 -1.59
C GLN A 83 -2.27 14.83 -2.90
N ILE A 84 -1.10 14.18 -2.82
CA ILE A 84 -0.47 13.54 -3.98
C ILE A 84 -1.31 12.36 -4.48
N SER A 85 -1.90 11.56 -3.59
CA SER A 85 -2.78 10.46 -3.99
C SER A 85 -4.02 10.96 -4.77
N ASP A 86 -4.56 12.11 -4.40
CA ASP A 86 -5.66 12.75 -5.10
C ASP A 86 -5.25 13.19 -6.51
N LEU A 87 -4.09 13.85 -6.65
CA LEU A 87 -3.53 14.21 -7.95
C LEU A 87 -3.28 12.98 -8.84
N LEU A 88 -2.69 11.92 -8.29
CA LEU A 88 -2.45 10.67 -9.01
C LEU A 88 -3.76 10.08 -9.53
N ARG A 89 -4.82 10.06 -8.70
CA ARG A 89 -6.13 9.58 -9.12
C ARG A 89 -6.71 10.39 -10.29
N GLU A 90 -6.52 11.70 -10.31
CA GLU A 90 -6.98 12.58 -11.40
C GLU A 90 -6.23 12.36 -12.72
N ILE A 91 -4.94 11.99 -12.67
CA ILE A 91 -4.12 11.76 -13.86
C ILE A 91 -4.66 10.59 -14.71
N GLY A 92 -5.03 9.47 -14.09
CA GLY A 92 -5.63 8.32 -14.78
C GLY A 92 -4.66 7.56 -15.69
N ASP A 93 -5.00 7.40 -16.98
CA ASP A 93 -4.32 6.51 -17.94
C ASP A 93 -2.78 6.66 -18.00
N PRO A 94 -2.17 7.87 -17.92
CA PRO A 94 -0.72 8.03 -17.90
C PRO A 94 -0.01 7.32 -16.74
N LEU A 95 -0.71 6.96 -15.66
CA LEU A 95 -0.11 6.20 -14.56
C LEU A 95 0.05 4.71 -14.84
N ILE A 96 -0.66 4.18 -15.83
CA ILE A 96 -0.71 2.73 -16.09
C ILE A 96 0.66 2.08 -16.20
N PRO A 97 1.64 2.61 -16.96
CA PRO A 97 2.97 2.01 -17.05
C PRO A 97 3.66 1.90 -15.67
N TYR A 98 3.51 2.92 -14.83
CA TYR A 98 4.16 2.95 -13.52
C TYR A 98 3.46 2.07 -12.49
N ILE A 99 2.13 1.91 -12.59
CA ILE A 99 1.39 0.92 -11.79
C ILE A 99 1.81 -0.50 -12.16
N LYS A 100 2.02 -0.80 -13.44
CA LYS A 100 2.57 -2.10 -13.87
C LYS A 100 3.95 -2.36 -13.29
N ASP A 101 4.83 -1.37 -13.40
CA ASP A 101 6.17 -1.46 -12.84
C ASP A 101 6.12 -1.70 -11.32
N ALA A 102 5.23 -1.01 -10.61
CA ALA A 102 5.03 -1.21 -9.18
C ALA A 102 4.59 -2.65 -8.86
N PHE A 103 3.59 -3.16 -9.58
CA PHE A 103 3.07 -4.52 -9.39
C PHE A 103 4.08 -5.63 -9.73
N ILE A 104 5.04 -5.35 -10.60
CA ILE A 104 6.07 -6.31 -11.00
C ILE A 104 7.27 -6.25 -10.05
N GLN A 105 7.76 -5.05 -9.72
CA GLN A 105 9.02 -4.87 -9.00
C GLN A 105 8.84 -4.91 -7.48
N TYR A 106 7.66 -4.57 -6.99
CA TYR A 106 7.37 -4.40 -5.55
C TYR A 106 6.16 -5.23 -5.11
N SER A 107 5.90 -6.37 -5.76
CA SER A 107 4.77 -7.25 -5.43
C SER A 107 4.75 -7.74 -3.97
N ASP A 108 5.92 -7.79 -3.33
CA ASP A 108 6.08 -8.23 -1.95
C ASP A 108 5.81 -7.12 -0.92
N ASP A 109 5.76 -5.86 -1.35
CA ASP A 109 5.39 -4.72 -0.51
C ASP A 109 3.87 -4.65 -0.35
N GLN A 110 3.37 -5.39 0.64
CA GLN A 110 1.94 -5.58 0.82
C GLN A 110 1.20 -4.27 1.10
N GLU A 111 1.83 -3.38 1.86
CA GLU A 111 1.24 -2.11 2.29
C GLU A 111 1.17 -1.15 1.10
N TRP A 112 2.27 -0.94 0.38
CA TRP A 112 2.29 -0.02 -0.76
C TRP A 112 1.37 -0.48 -1.89
N ILE A 113 1.43 -1.77 -2.25
CA ILE A 113 0.54 -2.33 -3.27
C ILE A 113 -0.93 -2.25 -2.79
N GLY A 114 -1.17 -2.45 -1.49
CA GLY A 114 -2.48 -2.26 -0.87
C GLY A 114 -3.02 -0.84 -1.08
N TRP A 115 -2.20 0.19 -0.85
CA TRP A 115 -2.55 1.59 -1.08
C TRP A 115 -2.75 1.92 -2.56
N ILE A 116 -1.94 1.37 -3.46
CA ILE A 116 -2.15 1.50 -4.91
C ILE A 116 -3.53 0.97 -5.30
N PHE A 117 -3.95 -0.17 -4.75
CA PHE A 117 -5.29 -0.69 -4.98
C PHE A 117 -6.36 0.31 -4.51
N GLU A 118 -6.32 0.69 -3.24
CA GLU A 118 -7.39 1.46 -2.60
C GLU A 118 -7.54 2.88 -3.16
N LEU A 119 -6.41 3.54 -3.46
CA LEU A 119 -6.39 4.95 -3.84
C LEU A 119 -6.53 5.16 -5.36
N ILE A 120 -6.10 4.17 -6.16
CA ILE A 120 -5.97 4.32 -7.61
C ILE A 120 -6.76 3.24 -8.35
N VAL A 121 -6.38 1.97 -8.20
CA VAL A 121 -6.89 0.89 -9.07
C VAL A 121 -8.37 0.61 -8.82
N ASP A 122 -8.85 0.67 -7.59
CA ASP A 122 -10.27 0.44 -7.26
C ASP A 122 -11.20 1.50 -7.86
N GLN A 123 -10.66 2.64 -8.31
CA GLN A 123 -11.40 3.72 -8.96
C GLN A 123 -11.37 3.63 -10.50
N TRP A 124 -10.58 2.72 -11.05
CA TRP A 124 -10.42 2.59 -12.50
C TRP A 124 -11.59 1.86 -13.15
N ASN A 125 -11.91 2.25 -14.39
CA ASN A 125 -12.91 1.57 -15.19
C ASN A 125 -12.34 0.30 -15.86
N THR A 126 -13.21 -0.54 -16.42
CA THR A 126 -12.79 -1.80 -17.06
C THR A 126 -11.77 -1.64 -18.18
N LYS A 127 -11.79 -0.53 -18.93
CA LYS A 127 -10.80 -0.28 -19.99
C LYS A 127 -9.40 -0.09 -19.40
N GLN A 128 -9.29 0.62 -18.28
CA GLN A 128 -8.02 0.81 -17.56
C GLN A 128 -7.54 -0.49 -16.93
N ILE A 129 -8.41 -1.21 -16.22
CA ILE A 129 -8.04 -2.49 -15.57
C ILE A 129 -7.59 -3.53 -16.61
N THR A 130 -8.21 -3.56 -17.79
CA THR A 130 -7.80 -4.48 -18.86
C THR A 130 -6.36 -4.25 -19.30
N GLN A 131 -5.84 -3.02 -19.19
CA GLN A 131 -4.45 -2.72 -19.54
C GLN A 131 -3.45 -3.34 -18.55
N ILE A 132 -3.85 -3.55 -17.29
CA ILE A 132 -3.02 -4.15 -16.23
C ILE A 132 -3.41 -5.62 -15.91
N GLN A 133 -4.18 -6.27 -16.78
CA GLN A 133 -4.72 -7.61 -16.52
C GLN A 133 -3.64 -8.66 -16.24
N ASN A 134 -2.48 -8.56 -16.91
CA ASN A 134 -1.42 -9.55 -16.79
C ASN A 134 -0.77 -9.46 -15.42
N GLU A 135 -0.53 -8.25 -14.96
CA GLU A 135 0.04 -7.93 -13.66
C GLU A 135 -0.90 -8.37 -12.53
N LEU A 136 -2.21 -8.14 -12.67
CA LEU A 136 -3.22 -8.66 -11.74
C LEU A 136 -3.23 -10.21 -11.70
N ILE A 137 -3.13 -10.86 -12.86
CA ILE A 137 -3.03 -12.33 -12.92
C ILE A 137 -1.75 -12.82 -12.24
N GLN A 138 -0.61 -12.12 -12.38
CA GLN A 138 0.61 -12.52 -11.67
C GLN A 138 0.47 -12.32 -10.16
N LEU A 139 -0.04 -11.17 -9.70
CA LEU A 139 -0.30 -10.91 -8.27
C LEU A 139 -1.22 -11.97 -7.67
N SER A 140 -2.25 -12.39 -8.41
CA SER A 140 -3.20 -13.42 -7.95
C SER A 140 -2.56 -14.78 -7.63
N LYS A 141 -1.36 -15.06 -8.15
CA LYS A 141 -0.63 -16.32 -7.87
C LYS A 141 0.08 -16.29 -6.52
N GLY A 142 0.35 -15.10 -5.98
CA GLY A 142 1.01 -14.89 -4.70
C GLY A 142 0.07 -15.06 -3.49
N ARG A 143 0.51 -14.52 -2.35
CA ARG A 143 -0.28 -14.40 -1.10
C ARG A 143 -0.49 -12.94 -0.68
N ALA A 144 0.39 -12.04 -1.12
CA ALA A 144 0.28 -10.60 -0.91
C ALA A 144 -0.66 -10.00 -1.94
N ASN A 145 -1.72 -9.31 -1.50
CA ASN A 145 -2.69 -8.60 -2.36
C ASN A 145 -3.34 -9.45 -3.48
N ASP A 146 -3.19 -10.76 -3.43
CA ASP A 146 -3.69 -11.71 -4.42
C ASP A 146 -5.22 -11.75 -4.44
N LEU A 147 -5.86 -11.69 -3.27
CA LEU A 147 -7.31 -11.62 -3.15
C LEU A 147 -7.87 -10.29 -3.68
N LYS A 148 -7.16 -9.17 -3.48
CA LYS A 148 -7.52 -7.88 -4.09
C LYS A 148 -7.43 -7.95 -5.62
N ALA A 149 -6.36 -8.55 -6.14
CA ALA A 149 -6.21 -8.78 -7.57
C ALA A 149 -7.32 -9.68 -8.15
N LEU A 150 -7.65 -10.79 -7.48
CA LEU A 150 -8.75 -11.66 -7.89
C LEU A 150 -10.11 -10.96 -7.85
N ARG A 151 -10.39 -10.18 -6.81
CA ARG A 151 -11.62 -9.38 -6.69
C ARG A 151 -11.71 -8.36 -7.83
N THR A 152 -10.62 -7.68 -8.14
CA THR A 152 -10.56 -6.73 -9.27
C THR A 152 -10.85 -7.43 -10.60
N LEU A 153 -10.22 -8.58 -10.86
CA LEU A 153 -10.47 -9.39 -12.06
C LEU A 153 -11.93 -9.87 -12.18
N LEU A 154 -12.57 -10.19 -11.05
CA LEU A 154 -13.98 -10.58 -10.97
C LEU A 154 -14.91 -9.39 -11.31
N VAL A 155 -14.76 -8.28 -10.57
CA VAL A 155 -15.62 -7.08 -10.68
C VAL A 155 -15.62 -6.55 -12.11
N HIS A 156 -14.46 -6.50 -12.74
CA HIS A 156 -14.31 -6.03 -14.11
C HIS A 156 -14.61 -7.09 -15.18
N ARG A 157 -15.02 -8.30 -14.78
CA ARG A 157 -15.37 -9.41 -15.68
C ARG A 157 -14.25 -9.80 -16.65
N ILE A 158 -13.01 -9.65 -16.21
CA ILE A 158 -11.81 -9.97 -17.01
C ILE A 158 -11.54 -11.47 -16.96
N CYS A 159 -11.71 -12.08 -15.78
CA CYS A 159 -11.56 -13.52 -15.60
C CYS A 159 -12.94 -14.17 -15.35
N PRO A 160 -13.26 -15.31 -15.98
CA PRO A 160 -14.50 -16.01 -15.72
C PRO A 160 -14.62 -16.41 -14.25
N LYS A 161 -15.81 -16.24 -13.68
CA LYS A 161 -16.08 -16.58 -12.27
C LYS A 161 -15.67 -18.00 -11.91
N GLU A 162 -15.87 -18.95 -12.82
CA GLU A 162 -15.52 -20.37 -12.60
C GLU A 162 -14.00 -20.58 -12.50
N ALA A 163 -13.20 -19.81 -13.26
CA ALA A 163 -11.74 -19.84 -13.12
C ALA A 163 -11.30 -19.26 -11.77
N ILE A 164 -11.91 -18.17 -11.32
CA ILE A 164 -11.65 -17.57 -10.00
C ILE A 164 -12.04 -18.55 -8.87
N LYS A 165 -13.19 -19.23 -8.98
CA LYS A 165 -13.60 -20.26 -7.99
C LYS A 165 -12.56 -21.36 -7.84
N LEU A 166 -12.01 -21.86 -8.95
CA LEU A 166 -10.97 -22.90 -8.90
C LEU A 166 -9.73 -22.41 -8.15
N ILE A 167 -9.26 -21.19 -8.44
CA ILE A 167 -8.10 -20.57 -7.76
C ILE A 167 -8.38 -20.45 -6.25
N ILE A 168 -9.56 -19.95 -5.87
CA ILE A 168 -9.96 -19.80 -4.47
C ILE A 168 -10.02 -21.16 -3.76
N GLN A 169 -10.57 -22.19 -4.41
CA GLN A 169 -10.64 -23.55 -3.84
C GLN A 169 -9.24 -24.13 -3.59
N GLU A 170 -8.33 -23.97 -4.56
CA GLU A 170 -6.94 -24.42 -4.40
C GLU A 170 -6.22 -23.67 -3.28
N LYS A 171 -6.35 -22.34 -3.22
CA LYS A 171 -5.80 -21.52 -2.13
C LYS A 171 -6.37 -21.93 -0.78
N LYS A 172 -7.70 -22.09 -0.66
CA LYS A 172 -8.37 -22.56 0.56
C LYS A 172 -7.78 -23.87 1.04
N LYS A 173 -7.72 -24.87 0.16
CA LYS A 173 -7.17 -26.20 0.47
C LYS A 173 -5.73 -26.11 0.97
N LYS A 174 -4.88 -25.33 0.29
CA LYS A 174 -3.47 -25.15 0.66
C LYS A 174 -3.33 -24.54 2.06
N ILE A 175 -4.05 -23.46 2.34
CA ILE A 175 -3.97 -22.75 3.62
C ILE A 175 -4.55 -23.58 4.77
N SER A 176 -5.67 -24.28 4.55
CA SER A 176 -6.22 -25.20 5.55
C SER A 176 -5.23 -26.31 5.91
N LEU A 177 -4.47 -26.83 4.93
CA LEU A 177 -3.42 -27.81 5.18
C LEU A 177 -2.25 -27.21 5.97
N GLU A 178 -1.78 -26.01 5.59
CA GLU A 178 -0.69 -25.31 6.29
C GLU A 178 -1.04 -25.03 7.77
N ILE A 179 -2.28 -24.60 8.05
CA ILE A 179 -2.78 -24.42 9.42
C ILE A 179 -2.78 -25.76 10.18
N LEU A 180 -3.29 -26.83 9.55
CA LEU A 180 -3.34 -28.16 10.18
C LEU A 180 -1.93 -28.67 10.52
N GLU A 181 -0.98 -28.55 9.60
CA GLU A 181 0.43 -28.92 9.80
C GLU A 181 1.07 -28.10 10.92
N LEU A 182 0.77 -26.80 10.98
CA LEU A 182 1.25 -25.91 12.03
C LEU A 182 0.73 -26.32 13.41
N GLU A 183 -0.55 -26.68 13.52
CA GLU A 183 -1.17 -27.16 14.76
C GLU A 183 -0.61 -28.52 15.20
N GLN A 184 -0.44 -29.45 14.25
CA GLN A 184 0.12 -30.77 14.52
C GLN A 184 1.59 -30.71 14.97
N SER A 185 2.36 -29.79 14.42
CA SER A 185 3.77 -29.60 14.78
C SER A 185 3.97 -28.92 16.13
N ASN A 186 2.91 -28.27 16.66
CA ASN A 186 2.96 -27.51 17.90
C ASN A 186 1.81 -27.90 18.85
N PRO A 187 1.72 -29.18 19.27
CA PRO A 187 0.63 -29.67 20.09
C PRO A 187 0.65 -28.98 21.47
N GLY A 188 -0.53 -28.59 21.95
CA GLY A 188 -0.68 -27.92 23.24
C GLY A 188 -0.29 -26.44 23.27
N MET A 189 0.05 -25.83 22.12
CA MET A 189 0.22 -24.39 22.04
C MET A 189 -1.13 -23.68 22.15
N ASP A 190 -1.36 -23.01 23.28
CA ASP A 190 -2.51 -22.14 23.51
C ASP A 190 -2.13 -20.66 23.28
N CYS A 191 -2.50 -20.13 22.12
CA CYS A 191 -2.25 -18.74 21.75
C CYS A 191 -3.13 -17.75 22.52
N GLU A 192 -4.33 -18.15 22.93
CA GLU A 192 -5.24 -17.30 23.71
C GLU A 192 -4.69 -17.12 25.13
N GLU A 193 -4.21 -18.20 25.74
CA GLU A 193 -3.55 -18.16 27.04
C GLU A 193 -2.28 -17.32 27.02
N LEU A 194 -1.41 -17.49 26.02
CA LEU A 194 -0.20 -16.69 25.87
C LEU A 194 -0.53 -15.19 25.80
N GLN A 195 -1.54 -14.81 25.02
CA GLN A 195 -1.94 -13.42 24.88
C GLN A 195 -2.58 -12.87 26.16
N ARG A 196 -3.36 -13.71 26.87
CA ARG A 196 -3.97 -13.37 28.16
C ARG A 196 -2.90 -13.07 29.20
N GLU A 197 -1.92 -13.97 29.38
CA GLU A 197 -0.80 -13.78 30.29
C GLU A 197 0.02 -12.52 29.97
N PHE A 198 0.29 -12.27 28.68
CA PHE A 198 0.98 -11.05 28.27
C PHE A 198 0.19 -9.78 28.59
N SER A 199 -1.13 -9.83 28.44
CA SER A 199 -2.01 -8.69 28.75
C SER A 199 -1.97 -8.29 30.22
N GLU A 200 -1.68 -9.23 31.14
CA GLU A 200 -1.51 -8.94 32.57
C GLU A 200 -0.25 -8.11 32.88
N VAL A 201 0.75 -8.14 31.98
CA VAL A 201 2.04 -7.45 32.14
C VAL A 201 2.27 -6.33 31.13
N ILE A 202 1.38 -6.14 30.13
CA ILE A 202 1.60 -5.23 28.99
C ILE A 202 1.87 -3.78 29.40
N PHE A 203 1.23 -3.31 30.47
CA PHE A 203 1.40 -1.95 31.02
C PHE A 203 2.58 -1.82 32.00
N LYS A 204 3.41 -2.86 32.14
CA LYS A 204 4.61 -2.88 32.99
C LYS A 204 5.84 -3.05 32.09
N PRO A 205 6.51 -1.96 31.65
CA PRO A 205 7.51 -2.02 30.59
C PRO A 205 8.65 -3.02 30.78
N GLU A 206 9.19 -3.15 32.00
CA GLU A 206 10.23 -4.17 32.23
C GLU A 206 9.67 -5.59 32.17
N CYS A 207 8.50 -5.82 32.78
CA CYS A 207 7.87 -7.14 32.82
C CYS A 207 7.42 -7.60 31.43
N SER A 208 6.77 -6.73 30.65
CA SER A 208 6.31 -7.05 29.29
C SER A 208 7.47 -7.39 28.38
N ARG A 209 8.57 -6.63 28.44
CA ARG A 209 9.79 -6.91 27.65
C ARG A 209 10.42 -8.25 28.00
N VAL A 210 10.50 -8.58 29.30
CA VAL A 210 11.05 -9.87 29.75
C VAL A 210 10.15 -11.01 29.32
N TYR A 211 8.83 -10.89 29.55
CA TYR A 211 7.86 -11.92 29.18
C TYR A 211 7.85 -12.18 27.67
N TYR A 212 7.84 -11.11 26.86
CA TYR A 212 7.88 -11.23 25.40
C TYR A 212 9.14 -11.95 24.95
N LYS A 213 10.31 -11.55 25.47
CA LYS A 213 11.60 -12.18 25.11
C LYS A 213 11.65 -13.66 25.50
N GLN A 214 11.04 -14.04 26.62
CA GLN A 214 10.97 -15.44 27.06
C GLN A 214 10.04 -16.29 26.19
N ASN A 215 9.03 -15.67 25.57
CA ASN A 215 8.01 -16.34 24.77
C ASN A 215 8.08 -16.00 23.28
N GLU A 216 9.18 -15.42 22.80
CA GLU A 216 9.30 -14.88 21.44
C GLU A 216 8.96 -15.92 20.36
N GLY A 217 9.44 -17.15 20.52
CA GLY A 217 9.09 -18.25 19.60
C GLY A 217 7.60 -18.60 19.61
N ARG A 218 6.94 -18.56 20.77
CA ARG A 218 5.49 -18.80 20.90
C ARG A 218 4.68 -17.67 20.26
N PHE A 219 5.09 -16.41 20.47
CA PHE A 219 4.47 -15.26 19.80
C PHE A 219 4.62 -15.33 18.29
N SER A 220 5.82 -15.64 17.79
CA SER A 220 6.06 -15.80 16.36
C SER A 220 5.14 -16.86 15.74
N LEU A 221 5.03 -18.02 16.40
CA LEU A 221 4.11 -19.09 16.01
C LEU A 221 2.64 -18.66 16.02
N CYS A 222 2.18 -18.02 17.09
CA CYS A 222 0.80 -17.56 17.21
C CYS A 222 0.46 -16.46 16.20
N ASN A 223 1.39 -15.54 15.94
CA ASN A 223 1.25 -14.53 14.90
C ASN A 223 1.17 -15.18 13.52
N HIS A 224 2.01 -16.17 13.23
CA HIS A 224 1.96 -16.91 11.97
C HIS A 224 0.62 -17.64 11.80
N LYS A 225 0.14 -18.35 12.83
CA LYS A 225 -1.17 -19.01 12.83
C LYS A 225 -2.30 -18.00 12.58
N SER A 226 -2.31 -16.90 13.32
CA SER A 226 -3.29 -15.83 13.18
C SER A 226 -3.31 -15.27 11.76
N ASN A 227 -2.14 -14.97 11.18
CA ASN A 227 -2.02 -14.48 9.81
C ASN A 227 -2.61 -15.47 8.78
N LEU A 228 -2.36 -16.77 8.94
CA LEU A 228 -2.95 -17.80 8.07
C LEU A 228 -4.47 -17.87 8.21
N GLN A 229 -5.00 -17.76 9.45
CA GLN A 229 -6.43 -17.76 9.71
C GLN A 229 -7.11 -16.51 9.12
N HIS A 230 -6.50 -15.33 9.27
CA HIS A 230 -6.99 -14.10 8.64
C HIS A 230 -7.03 -14.22 7.12
N TYR A 231 -5.98 -14.77 6.51
CA TYR A 231 -5.95 -15.00 5.08
C TYR A 231 -7.00 -16.04 4.62
N LEU A 232 -7.21 -17.12 5.39
CA LEU A 232 -8.27 -18.09 5.14
C LEU A 232 -9.67 -17.45 5.20
N SER A 233 -9.92 -16.57 6.18
CA SER A 233 -11.17 -15.81 6.26
C SER A 233 -11.36 -14.95 5.00
N GLY A 234 -10.32 -14.25 4.55
CA GLY A 234 -10.39 -13.45 3.31
C GLY A 234 -10.69 -14.29 2.07
N ILE A 235 -10.14 -15.51 1.98
CA ILE A 235 -10.45 -16.49 0.92
C ILE A 235 -11.94 -16.86 0.96
N GLU A 236 -12.49 -17.11 2.14
CA GLU A 236 -13.89 -17.48 2.32
C GLU A 236 -14.85 -16.33 2.01
N ASP A 237 -14.46 -15.10 2.35
CA ASP A 237 -15.20 -13.89 2.01
C ASP A 237 -15.30 -13.74 0.49
N LEU A 238 -14.17 -13.83 -0.21
CA LEU A 238 -14.15 -13.77 -1.67
C LEU A 238 -14.91 -14.95 -2.31
N ALA A 239 -14.87 -16.14 -1.72
CA ALA A 239 -15.65 -17.29 -2.21
C ALA A 239 -17.16 -17.02 -2.17
N ARG A 240 -17.64 -16.33 -1.12
CA ARG A 240 -19.03 -15.89 -1.01
C ARG A 240 -19.36 -14.84 -2.07
N GLU A 241 -18.51 -13.81 -2.21
CA GLU A 241 -18.66 -12.78 -3.23
C GLU A 241 -18.78 -13.38 -4.65
N VAL A 242 -17.92 -14.33 -5.00
CA VAL A 242 -17.92 -14.99 -6.32
C VAL A 242 -19.18 -15.84 -6.54
N SER A 243 -19.76 -16.40 -5.47
CA SER A 243 -20.99 -17.18 -5.55
C SER A 243 -22.21 -16.29 -5.78
N ASP A 244 -22.22 -15.12 -5.17
CA ASP A 244 -23.29 -14.12 -5.29
C ASP A 244 -23.18 -13.27 -6.56
N PHE A 245 -22.03 -13.33 -7.27
CA PHE A 245 -21.78 -12.58 -8.49
C PHE A 245 -22.63 -13.10 -9.67
N VAL A 246 -23.59 -12.28 -10.11
CA VAL A 246 -24.52 -12.53 -11.22
C VAL A 246 -23.90 -12.24 -12.58
#